data_AF-A0A8K0WVX1-F1
#
_entry.id   AF-A0A8K0WVX1-F1
#
_cell.length_a   1.000
_cell.length_b   1.000
_cell.length_c   1.000
_cell.angle_alpha   90.00
_cell.angle_beta   90.00
_cell.angle_gamma   90.00
#
_symmetry.space_group_name_H-M   'P 1'
#
loop_
_entity.id
_entity.type
_entity.pdbx_description
1 polymer ?
#
loop_
_entity_poly.entity_id
_entity_poly.type
_entity_poly.pdbx_seq_one_letter_code
_entity_poly.pdbx_strand_id
1 'polypeptide(L)'
;MFLVYVNFGTHMSFPALRWLLDRILALPSVKAIVWANLPSQESGNSLVDILWGDVNPSGKLAYTIAKQASDYNTEVAPGDDDYSEGLYIDYRYFNDRARISKVNLITCRAGDMVPYVKWLLPAMHISTVKMEV
;
A
#
# COMPACT_ATOMS: atom_id res chain seq x y z
N MET A 1 12.10 11.11 -18.94
CA MET A 1 11.86 10.30 -17.73
C MET A 1 10.67 10.92 -17.03
N PHE A 2 9.53 10.22 -16.96
CA PHE A 2 8.33 10.75 -16.31
C PHE A 2 8.15 10.06 -14.97
N LEU A 3 8.25 10.86 -13.92
CA LEU A 3 7.90 10.49 -12.57
C LEU A 3 6.51 11.04 -12.28
N VAL A 4 5.63 10.21 -11.73
CA VAL A 4 4.32 10.67 -11.29
C VAL A 4 4.30 10.76 -9.77
N TYR A 5 4.09 11.98 -9.28
CA TYR A 5 3.88 12.30 -7.88
C TYR A 5 2.38 12.34 -7.61
N VAL A 6 1.91 11.53 -6.67
CA VAL A 6 0.49 11.47 -6.29
C VAL A 6 0.35 12.01 -4.87
N ASN A 7 -0.23 13.22 -4.77
CA ASN A 7 -0.73 13.80 -3.54
C ASN A 7 -2.25 13.75 -3.58
N PHE A 8 -2.86 13.26 -2.52
CA PHE A 8 -4.28 12.96 -2.48
C PHE A 8 -4.91 13.48 -1.19
N GLY A 9 -5.86 14.41 -1.30
CA GLY A 9 -6.74 14.77 -0.20
C GLY A 9 -7.93 13.82 -0.07
N THR A 10 -8.53 13.78 1.12
CA THR A 10 -9.69 12.94 1.49
C THR A 10 -10.95 13.10 0.60
N HIS A 11 -10.94 14.01 -0.37
CA HIS A 11 -12.09 14.32 -1.24
C HIS A 11 -12.11 13.60 -2.59
N MET A 12 -11.01 12.98 -3.02
CA MET A 12 -11.09 12.14 -4.21
C MET A 12 -11.55 10.74 -3.76
N SER A 13 -12.45 10.13 -4.52
CA SER A 13 -12.97 8.81 -4.18
C SER A 13 -11.99 7.75 -4.69
N PHE A 14 -11.82 6.65 -3.96
CA PHE A 14 -10.96 5.53 -4.35
C PHE A 14 -11.19 5.04 -5.81
N PRO A 15 -12.43 5.04 -6.35
CA PRO A 15 -12.67 4.74 -7.77
C PRO A 15 -12.05 5.73 -8.77
N ALA A 16 -12.03 7.03 -8.45
CA ALA A 16 -11.44 8.05 -9.32
C ALA A 16 -9.91 7.98 -9.32
N LEU A 17 -9.32 7.77 -8.14
CA LEU A 17 -7.88 7.53 -7.99
C LEU A 17 -7.44 6.29 -8.77
N ARG A 18 -8.24 5.23 -8.71
CA ARG A 18 -8.01 3.99 -9.45
C ARG A 18 -7.94 4.22 -10.95
N TRP A 19 -8.92 4.93 -11.52
CA TRP A 19 -8.94 5.22 -12.95
C TRP A 19 -7.68 5.97 -13.40
N LEU A 20 -7.20 6.92 -12.59
CA LEU A 20 -5.98 7.67 -12.85
C LEU A 20 -4.73 6.76 -12.76
N LEU A 21 -4.63 5.92 -11.74
CA LEU A 21 -3.49 5.02 -11.55
C LEU A 21 -3.38 3.97 -12.66
N ASP A 22 -4.50 3.37 -13.07
CA ASP A 22 -4.51 2.40 -14.17
C ASP A 22 -4.03 3.03 -15.48
N ARG A 23 -4.44 4.28 -15.75
CA ARG A 23 -3.97 5.06 -16.91
C ARG A 23 -2.47 5.31 -16.84
N ILE A 24 -1.97 5.74 -15.68
CA ILE A 24 -0.54 6.05 -15.48
C ILE A 24 0.32 4.80 -15.58
N LEU A 25 -0.10 3.70 -14.96
CA LEU A 25 0.61 2.42 -15.00
C LEU A 25 0.62 1.78 -16.39
N ALA A 26 -0.41 2.04 -17.21
CA ALA A 26 -0.46 1.56 -18.59
C ALA A 26 0.51 2.30 -19.53
N LEU A 27 1.08 3.43 -19.10
CA LEU A 27 2.01 4.22 -19.93
C LEU A 27 3.44 3.67 -19.82
N PRO A 28 4.05 3.18 -20.92
CA PRO A 28 5.41 2.61 -20.89
C PRO A 28 6.52 3.64 -20.61
N SER A 29 6.18 4.94 -20.73
CA SER A 29 7.06 6.09 -20.46
C SER A 29 7.20 6.40 -18.96
N VAL A 30 6.28 5.92 -18.13
CA VAL A 30 6.32 6.08 -16.67
C VAL A 30 7.22 5.00 -16.10
N LYS A 31 8.27 5.41 -15.37
CA LYS A 31 9.28 4.49 -14.82
C LYS A 31 9.18 4.30 -13.31
N ALA A 32 8.61 5.28 -12.61
CA ALA A 32 8.40 5.21 -11.17
C ALA A 32 7.19 6.06 -10.79
N ILE A 33 6.50 5.65 -9.72
CA ILE A 33 5.39 6.36 -9.10
C ILE A 33 5.79 6.59 -7.64
N VAL A 34 5.69 7.84 -7.18
CA VAL A 34 5.95 8.20 -5.79
C VAL A 34 4.62 8.47 -5.11
N TRP A 35 4.35 7.67 -4.07
CA TRP A 35 3.15 7.78 -3.26
C TRP A 35 3.42 8.66 -2.03
N ALA A 36 2.98 9.91 -2.07
CA ALA A 36 3.31 10.88 -1.03
C ALA A 36 2.16 11.16 -0.06
N ASN A 37 0.98 10.58 -0.29
CA ASN A 37 -0.22 10.72 0.55
C ASN A 37 -0.58 12.21 0.82
N LEU A 38 -0.66 12.60 2.10
CA LEU A 38 -0.87 13.98 2.56
C LEU A 38 0.36 14.49 3.33
N PRO A 39 1.44 14.82 2.62
CA PRO A 39 2.60 15.41 3.24
C PRO A 39 2.29 16.91 3.41
N SER A 40 2.41 17.40 4.64
CA SER A 40 2.07 18.77 4.99
C SER A 40 3.09 19.77 4.38
N GLN A 41 3.39 20.86 5.08
CA GLN A 41 4.20 21.98 4.58
C GLN A 41 5.62 21.56 4.10
N GLU A 42 6.20 20.51 4.68
CA GLU A 42 7.54 20.00 4.32
C GLU A 42 7.55 18.95 3.20
N SER A 43 6.42 18.78 2.51
CA SER A 43 6.27 17.82 1.39
C SER A 43 7.24 18.05 0.24
N GLY A 44 7.47 19.32 -0.14
CA GLY A 44 8.36 19.67 -1.24
C GLY A 44 9.81 19.30 -0.93
N ASN A 45 10.28 19.62 0.28
CA ASN A 45 11.65 19.35 0.70
C ASN A 45 11.91 17.84 0.78
N SER A 46 11.04 17.12 1.50
CA SER A 46 11.13 15.66 1.64
C SER A 46 11.03 14.91 0.31
N LEU A 47 10.27 15.43 -0.66
CA LEU A 47 10.21 14.84 -1.99
C LEU A 47 11.53 15.02 -2.74
N VAL A 48 12.12 16.22 -2.72
CA VAL A 48 13.40 16.50 -3.42
C VAL A 48 14.50 15.60 -2.87
N ASP A 49 14.61 15.46 -1.54
CA ASP A 49 15.62 14.62 -0.89
C ASP A 49 15.54 13.15 -1.36
N ILE A 50 14.32 12.63 -1.54
CA ILE A 50 14.11 11.26 -2.03
C ILE A 50 14.45 11.16 -3.52
N LEU A 51 14.01 12.12 -4.33
CA LEU A 51 14.22 12.07 -5.77
C LEU A 51 15.69 12.22 -6.16
N TRP A 52 16.45 13.03 -5.42
CA TRP A 52 17.86 13.28 -5.68
C TRP A 52 18.74 12.22 -5.02
N GLY A 53 18.14 11.33 -4.22
CA GLY A 53 18.83 10.21 -3.59
C GLY A 53 19.61 10.59 -2.33
N ASP A 54 19.40 11.78 -1.79
CA ASP A 54 19.95 12.20 -0.50
C ASP A 54 19.37 11.33 0.64
N VAL A 55 18.12 10.88 0.48
CA VAL A 55 17.45 9.96 1.41
C VAL A 55 16.86 8.75 0.67
N ASN A 56 17.12 7.55 1.19
CA ASN A 56 16.51 6.33 0.67
C ASN A 56 15.05 6.22 1.17
N PRO A 57 14.06 6.07 0.27
CA PRO A 57 12.67 6.00 0.67
C PRO A 57 12.44 4.71 1.47
N SER A 58 11.84 4.86 2.66
CA SER A 58 11.57 3.78 3.62
C SER A 58 10.10 3.66 4.06
N GLY A 59 9.22 4.49 3.48
CA GLY A 59 7.78 4.48 3.74
C GLY A 59 7.06 3.24 3.21
N LYS A 60 6.51 2.44 4.12
CA LYS A 60 5.67 1.28 3.77
C LYS A 60 4.19 1.69 3.71
N LEU A 61 3.44 1.08 2.79
CA LEU A 61 1.99 1.28 2.72
C LEU A 61 1.32 0.77 4.01
N ALA A 62 0.52 1.63 4.65
CA ALA A 62 -0.22 1.29 5.86
C ALA A 62 -1.53 0.52 5.59
N TYR A 63 -2.00 0.54 4.34
CA TYR A 63 -3.24 -0.08 3.88
C TYR A 63 -3.02 -0.84 2.58
N THR A 64 -3.89 -1.80 2.30
CA THR A 64 -3.85 -2.56 1.05
C THR A 64 -4.56 -1.75 -0.03
N ILE A 65 -3.97 -1.65 -1.23
CA ILE A 65 -4.62 -1.03 -2.40
C ILE A 65 -5.23 -2.15 -3.24
N ALA A 66 -6.55 -2.35 -3.09
CA ALA A 66 -7.31 -3.34 -3.84
C ALA A 66 -7.64 -2.86 -5.26
N LYS A 67 -8.09 -3.77 -6.13
CA LYS A 67 -8.39 -3.41 -7.51
C LYS A 67 -9.71 -2.66 -7.64
N GLN A 68 -10.72 -3.14 -6.93
CA GLN A 68 -12.05 -2.57 -6.89
C GLN A 68 -12.42 -2.21 -5.45
N ALA A 69 -13.25 -1.17 -5.29
CA ALA A 69 -13.78 -0.82 -3.97
C ALA A 69 -14.60 -1.98 -3.37
N SER A 70 -15.29 -2.75 -4.22
CA SER A 70 -16.02 -3.96 -3.84
C SER A 70 -15.15 -5.15 -3.45
N ASP A 71 -13.83 -5.08 -3.66
CA ASP A 71 -12.91 -6.12 -3.18
C ASP A 71 -12.64 -5.96 -1.68
N TYR A 72 -12.90 -4.78 -1.10
CA TYR A 72 -12.95 -4.61 0.35
C TYR A 72 -14.26 -5.20 0.87
N ASN A 73 -14.20 -5.89 2.00
CA ASN A 73 -15.38 -6.45 2.67
C ASN A 73 -16.06 -5.45 3.61
N THR A 74 -15.77 -4.17 3.45
CA THR A 74 -16.26 -3.08 4.30
C THR A 74 -16.87 -2.00 3.41
N GLU A 75 -18.06 -1.54 3.75
CA GLU A 75 -18.74 -0.44 3.08
C GLU A 75 -19.11 0.63 4.10
N VAL A 76 -19.26 1.88 3.66
CA VAL A 76 -19.66 2.97 4.57
C VAL A 76 -21.15 2.81 4.87
N ALA A 77 -21.48 2.32 6.07
CA ALA A 77 -22.85 2.25 6.54
C ALA A 77 -23.41 3.66 6.82
N PRO A 78 -24.62 4.00 6.36
CA PRO A 78 -25.25 5.31 6.63
C PRO A 78 -25.82 5.44 8.06
N GLY A 79 -25.52 4.51 8.96
CA GLY A 79 -26.06 4.41 10.32
C GLY A 79 -25.22 3.48 11.19
N ASP A 80 -25.87 2.70 12.06
CA ASP A 80 -25.16 1.68 12.85
C ASP A 80 -24.59 0.57 11.95
N ASP A 81 -23.36 0.17 12.27
CA ASP A 81 -22.62 -0.86 11.55
C ASP A 81 -22.46 -2.08 12.45
N ASP A 82 -22.86 -3.25 11.94
CA ASP A 82 -22.79 -4.52 12.66
C ASP A 82 -21.40 -5.17 12.57
N TYR A 83 -20.43 -4.56 11.89
CA TYR A 83 -19.05 -5.04 11.71
C TYR A 83 -19.00 -6.52 11.29
N SER A 84 -19.79 -6.85 10.26
CA SER A 84 -19.96 -8.23 9.76
C SER A 84 -18.66 -8.90 9.30
N GLU A 85 -17.63 -8.11 9.00
CA GLU A 85 -16.28 -8.52 8.63
C GLU A 85 -15.46 -9.12 9.79
N GLY A 86 -15.84 -8.84 11.03
CA GLY A 86 -15.14 -9.31 12.23
C GLY A 86 -13.64 -8.98 12.23
N LEU A 87 -12.79 -9.99 12.41
CA LEU A 87 -11.33 -9.82 12.48
C LEU A 87 -10.64 -9.66 11.10
N TYR A 88 -11.38 -9.85 10.01
CA TYR A 88 -10.85 -9.86 8.66
C TYR A 88 -10.94 -8.47 8.03
N ILE A 89 -10.07 -7.57 8.47
CA ILE A 89 -10.00 -6.19 7.98
C ILE A 89 -8.74 -6.00 7.13
N ASP A 90 -8.86 -5.27 6.03
CA ASP A 90 -7.76 -4.89 5.12
C ASP A 90 -6.86 -6.11 4.79
N TYR A 91 -5.55 -6.03 5.05
CA TYR A 91 -4.59 -7.07 4.73
C TYR A 91 -4.94 -8.45 5.30
N ARG A 92 -5.68 -8.54 6.42
CA ARG A 92 -6.09 -9.83 6.99
C ARG A 92 -7.11 -10.53 6.11
N TYR A 93 -8.02 -9.77 5.51
CA TYR A 93 -8.97 -10.27 4.51
C TYR A 93 -8.26 -10.74 3.23
N PHE A 94 -7.21 -10.03 2.81
CA PHE A 94 -6.45 -10.35 1.59
C PHE A 94 -5.39 -11.45 1.77
N ASN A 95 -4.85 -11.65 2.99
CA ASN A 95 -3.84 -12.68 3.28
C ASN A 95 -4.45 -14.06 3.53
N ASP A 96 -5.76 -14.18 3.70
CA ASP A 96 -6.37 -15.49 3.88
C ASP A 96 -6.19 -16.33 2.60
N ARG A 97 -5.61 -17.54 2.75
CA ARG A 97 -4.91 -18.29 1.68
C ARG A 97 -5.79 -18.62 0.46
N ALA A 98 -7.12 -18.52 0.58
CA ALA A 98 -8.06 -18.76 -0.50
C ALA A 98 -8.22 -17.60 -1.50
N ARG A 99 -7.75 -16.38 -1.18
CA ARG A 99 -7.95 -15.18 -2.04
C ARG A 99 -6.68 -14.65 -2.72
N ILE A 100 -5.51 -15.13 -2.30
CA ILE A 100 -4.20 -14.72 -2.84
C ILE A 100 -4.08 -14.97 -4.36
N SER A 101 -4.83 -15.93 -4.92
CA SER A 101 -4.86 -16.22 -6.36
C SER A 101 -5.68 -15.24 -7.21
N LYS A 102 -6.63 -14.48 -6.62
CA LYS A 102 -7.39 -13.41 -7.31
C LYS A 102 -6.63 -12.08 -7.37
N VAL A 103 -5.59 -11.96 -6.56
CA VAL A 103 -4.73 -10.78 -6.38
C VAL A 103 -3.62 -10.72 -7.44
N ASN A 104 -3.58 -11.67 -8.38
CA ASN A 104 -2.76 -11.53 -9.58
C ASN A 104 -3.43 -10.51 -10.51
N LEU A 105 -3.00 -9.25 -10.46
CA LEU A 105 -2.69 -8.37 -11.60
C LEU A 105 -2.66 -6.89 -11.15
N ILE A 106 -1.78 -6.52 -10.21
CA ILE A 106 -1.59 -5.15 -9.65
C ILE A 106 -2.37 -4.92 -8.34
N THR A 107 -1.79 -5.31 -7.20
CA THR A 107 -2.20 -4.85 -5.86
C THR A 107 -0.94 -4.59 -5.04
N CYS A 108 -0.82 -3.40 -4.46
CA CYS A 108 0.21 -3.14 -3.46
C CYS A 108 -0.36 -3.55 -2.11
N ARG A 109 0.28 -4.50 -1.42
CA ARG A 109 -0.15 -4.94 -0.09
C ARG A 109 0.30 -3.94 0.97
N ALA A 110 -0.40 -3.96 2.11
CA ALA A 110 0.10 -3.30 3.30
C ALA A 110 1.52 -3.83 3.62
N GLY A 111 2.47 -2.91 3.79
CA GLY A 111 3.87 -3.23 3.99
C GLY A 111 4.74 -3.21 2.72
N ASP A 112 4.14 -3.22 1.53
CA ASP A 112 4.90 -3.21 0.27
C ASP A 112 5.54 -1.84 0.03
N MET A 113 6.81 -1.88 -0.36
CA MET A 113 7.60 -0.75 -0.81
C MET A 113 8.77 -1.24 -1.66
N VAL A 114 9.18 -0.45 -2.66
CA VAL A 114 10.42 -0.67 -3.41
C VAL A 114 11.49 0.33 -2.94
N PRO A 115 12.44 -0.06 -2.07
CA PRO A 115 13.61 0.76 -1.73
C PRO A 115 14.61 0.80 -2.89
N TYR A 116 15.54 1.78 -2.90
CA TYR A 116 16.65 1.80 -3.87
C TYR A 116 17.62 0.64 -3.67
N VAL A 117 17.68 0.08 -2.46
CA VAL A 117 18.58 -1.03 -2.08
C VAL A 117 17.76 -2.27 -1.74
N LYS A 118 18.15 -3.42 -2.28
CA LYS A 118 17.51 -4.71 -1.99
C LYS A 118 18.00 -5.28 -0.66
N TRP A 119 17.09 -5.53 0.27
CA TRP A 119 17.38 -6.20 1.54
C TRP A 119 17.20 -7.70 1.41
N LEU A 120 18.19 -8.49 1.86
CA LEU A 120 18.07 -9.94 2.05
C LEU A 120 17.98 -10.20 3.55
N LEU A 121 16.80 -10.58 4.03
CA LEU A 121 16.59 -10.93 5.44
C LEU A 121 16.83 -12.44 5.62
N PRO A 122 17.84 -12.86 6.40
CA PRO A 122 18.01 -14.26 6.74
C PRO A 122 16.86 -14.72 7.66
N ALA A 123 16.45 -15.98 7.53
CA ALA A 123 15.44 -16.56 8.42
C ALA A 123 15.97 -16.59 9.86
N MET A 124 15.21 -16.00 10.77
CA MET A 124 15.53 -16.00 12.20
C MET A 124 15.39 -17.41 12.78
N HIS A 125 16.41 -17.90 13.49
CA HIS A 125 16.33 -19.16 14.23
C HIS A 125 15.61 -18.92 15.57
N ILE A 126 14.42 -19.51 15.71
CA ILE A 126 13.59 -19.39 16.91
C ILE A 126 13.60 -20.75 17.60
N SER A 127 14.15 -20.82 18.82
CA SER A 127 14.07 -22.00 19.68
C SER A 127 13.18 -21.69 20.89
N THR A 128 12.24 -22.58 21.17
CA THR A 128 11.36 -22.47 22.34
C THR A 128 12.01 -23.24 23.49
N VAL A 129 12.43 -22.53 24.54
CA VAL A 129 12.86 -23.17 25.78
C VAL A 129 11.60 -23.38 26.63
N LYS A 130 11.18 -24.64 26.78
CA LYS A 130 10.15 -24.98 27.77
C LYS A 130 10.76 -24.75 29.16
N MET A 131 10.22 -23.79 29.90
CA MET A 131 10.41 -23.73 31.35
C MET A 131 9.48 -24.77 31.96
N GLU A 132 10.02 -25.91 32.39
CA GLU A 132 9.32 -26.79 33.33
C GLU A 132 9.35 -26.12 34.71
N VAL A 133 8.16 -26.01 35.33
CA VAL A 133 7.94 -25.60 36.72
C VAL A 133 7.77 -26.86 37.55
#